data_AF-A0A1Z4VA53-F1
#
_entry.id   AF-A0A1Z4VA53-F1
#
_cell.length_a   1.000
_cell.length_b   1.000
_cell.length_c   1.000
_cell.angle_alpha   90.00
_cell.angle_beta   90.00
_cell.angle_gamma   90.00
#
_symmetry.space_group_name_H-M   'P 1'
#
loop_
_entity.id
_entity.type
_entity.pdbx_description
1 polymer ?
#
loop_
_entity_poly.entity_id
_entity_poly.type
_entity_poly.pdbx_seq_one_letter_code
_entity_poly.pdbx_strand_id
1 'polypeptide(L)'
;MPHAYNRAAFTTGADSSNYLLSLYCSLVALELAIKDHLNPPWKKGHTIITWVNDLGETSLAQQLRSQLGVLRCTDITGKAVPVDGDNYPGIRYIRHDSDFPETSTDTQIRDALETIRDIKTSLRTKGVSL
;
A
#
# COMPACT_ATOMS: atom_id res chain seq x y z
N MET A 1 -10.46 -12.79 -14.96
CA MET A 1 -9.83 -11.59 -14.37
C MET A 1 -8.35 -11.87 -14.24
N PRO A 2 -7.46 -11.02 -14.75
CA PRO A 2 -6.03 -11.13 -14.46
C PRO A 2 -5.81 -11.21 -12.94
N HIS A 3 -4.71 -11.82 -12.49
CA HIS A 3 -4.30 -11.85 -11.07
C HIS A 3 -5.26 -12.46 -10.02
N ALA A 4 -6.31 -13.19 -10.41
CA ALA A 4 -7.31 -13.72 -9.46
C ALA A 4 -6.71 -14.50 -8.28
N TYR A 5 -5.71 -15.36 -8.52
CA TYR A 5 -4.99 -16.10 -7.47
C TYR A 5 -4.31 -15.15 -6.47
N ASN A 6 -3.54 -14.17 -6.97
CA ASN A 6 -2.82 -13.22 -6.13
C ASN A 6 -3.80 -12.34 -5.34
N ARG A 7 -4.87 -11.84 -5.97
CA ARG A 7 -5.90 -11.05 -5.29
C ARG A 7 -6.49 -11.82 -4.11
N ALA A 8 -6.90 -13.07 -4.30
CA ALA A 8 -7.45 -13.89 -3.22
C ALA A 8 -6.45 -14.03 -2.06
N ALA A 9 -5.20 -14.38 -2.36
CA ALA A 9 -4.16 -14.56 -1.34
C ALA A 9 -3.85 -13.27 -0.55
N PHE A 10 -3.68 -12.14 -1.25
CA PHE A 10 -3.35 -10.87 -0.61
C PHE A 10 -4.55 -10.23 0.08
N THR A 11 -5.79 -10.48 -0.37
CA THR A 11 -6.97 -10.06 0.40
C THR A 11 -7.06 -10.80 1.73
N THR A 12 -6.80 -12.11 1.77
CA THR A 12 -6.77 -12.86 3.06
C THR A 12 -5.73 -12.28 4.03
N GLY A 13 -4.54 -11.93 3.54
CA GLY A 13 -3.52 -11.31 4.39
C GLY A 13 -3.85 -9.87 4.82
N ALA A 14 -4.70 -9.16 4.08
CA ALA A 14 -5.12 -7.79 4.40
C ALA A 14 -5.95 -7.73 5.70
N ASP A 15 -6.63 -8.82 6.07
CA ASP A 15 -7.44 -8.92 7.29
C ASP A 15 -6.62 -9.46 8.50
N SER A 16 -5.30 -9.57 8.37
CA SER A 16 -4.41 -10.01 9.45
C SER A 16 -4.42 -9.06 10.65
N SER A 17 -4.29 -9.61 11.86
CA SER A 17 -4.05 -8.83 13.08
C SER A 17 -2.63 -8.26 13.18
N ASN A 18 -1.70 -8.74 12.34
CA ASN A 18 -0.37 -8.16 12.22
C ASN A 18 -0.41 -6.97 11.25
N TYR A 19 -0.15 -5.76 11.74
CA TYR A 19 -0.31 -4.53 10.97
C TYR A 19 0.63 -4.44 9.76
N LEU A 20 1.89 -4.90 9.88
CA LEU A 20 2.82 -4.91 8.75
C LEU A 20 2.33 -5.83 7.63
N LEU A 21 1.90 -7.04 7.97
CA LEU A 21 1.36 -7.99 7.00
C LEU A 21 0.09 -7.42 6.35
N SER A 22 -0.82 -6.89 7.16
CA SER A 22 -2.06 -6.26 6.70
C SER A 22 -1.78 -5.09 5.75
N LEU A 23 -0.79 -4.24 6.05
CA LEU A 23 -0.41 -3.09 5.21
C LEU A 23 0.11 -3.56 3.85
N TYR A 24 1.08 -4.49 3.85
CA TYR A 24 1.65 -5.01 2.61
C TYR A 24 0.59 -5.67 1.74
N CYS A 25 -0.19 -6.57 2.33
CA CYS A 25 -1.26 -7.26 1.64
C CYS A 25 -2.35 -6.30 1.12
N SER A 26 -2.68 -5.26 1.88
CA SER A 26 -3.66 -4.26 1.47
C SER A 26 -3.20 -3.43 0.27
N LEU A 27 -1.91 -3.06 0.21
CA LEU A 27 -1.34 -2.33 -0.93
C LEU A 27 -1.29 -3.20 -2.19
N VAL A 28 -0.86 -4.47 -2.05
CA VAL A 28 -0.85 -5.41 -3.19
C VAL A 28 -2.27 -5.67 -3.69
N ALA A 29 -3.23 -5.96 -2.81
CA ALA A 29 -4.61 -6.20 -3.20
C ALA A 29 -5.24 -4.99 -3.91
N LEU A 30 -4.97 -3.77 -3.42
CA LEU A 30 -5.41 -2.52 -4.05
C LEU A 30 -4.77 -2.33 -5.43
N GLU A 31 -3.46 -2.53 -5.55
CA GLU A 31 -2.74 -2.47 -6.84
C GLU A 31 -3.35 -3.42 -7.87
N LEU A 32 -3.59 -4.68 -7.49
CA LEU A 32 -4.12 -5.68 -8.41
C LEU A 32 -5.55 -5.35 -8.84
N ALA A 33 -6.40 -4.90 -7.92
CA ALA A 33 -7.76 -4.47 -8.24
C ALA A 33 -7.79 -3.29 -9.21
N ILE A 34 -6.90 -2.31 -9.04
CA ILE A 34 -6.78 -1.18 -9.96
C ILE A 34 -6.26 -1.64 -11.32
N LYS A 35 -5.25 -2.52 -11.37
CA LYS A 35 -4.77 -3.12 -12.63
C LYS A 35 -5.90 -3.83 -13.38
N ASP A 36 -6.68 -4.64 -12.68
CA ASP A 36 -7.79 -5.37 -13.28
C ASP A 36 -8.88 -4.42 -13.80
N HIS A 37 -9.07 -3.26 -13.16
CA HIS A 37 -10.00 -2.22 -13.60
C HIS A 37 -9.50 -1.44 -14.84
N LEU A 38 -8.21 -1.06 -14.87
CA LEU A 38 -7.66 -0.21 -15.93
C LEU A 38 -7.43 -0.95 -17.27
N ASN A 39 -7.45 -2.29 -17.26
CA ASN A 39 -7.02 -3.16 -18.36
C ASN A 39 -5.55 -2.89 -18.81
N PRO A 40 -4.84 -3.90 -19.33
CA PRO A 40 -3.49 -3.69 -19.84
C PRO A 40 -3.49 -2.81 -21.11
N PRO A 41 -2.42 -2.04 -21.39
CA PRO A 41 -1.13 -2.06 -20.69
C PRO A 41 -1.09 -1.19 -19.42
N TRP A 42 -0.53 -1.74 -18.34
CA TRP A 42 -0.34 -1.01 -17.09
C TRP A 42 0.96 -0.21 -17.08
N LYS A 43 1.02 0.85 -16.26
CA LYS A 43 2.28 1.53 -15.94
C LYS A 43 3.26 0.53 -15.32
N LYS A 44 4.56 0.69 -15.61
CA LYS A 44 5.62 -0.16 -15.04
C LYS A 44 5.82 0.17 -13.56
N GLY A 45 6.18 -0.83 -12.77
CA GLY A 45 6.47 -0.68 -11.34
C GLY A 45 5.24 -0.76 -10.44
N HIS A 46 5.43 -0.31 -9.19
CA HIS A 46 4.46 -0.39 -8.10
C HIS A 46 3.88 0.99 -7.77
N THR A 47 3.33 1.66 -8.78
CA THR A 47 2.97 3.09 -8.71
C THR A 47 1.57 3.33 -8.14
N ILE A 48 1.32 2.84 -6.92
CA ILE A 48 -0.03 2.86 -6.31
C ILE A 48 -0.55 4.27 -6.03
N ILE A 49 0.31 5.19 -5.58
CA ILE A 49 -0.08 6.57 -5.30
C ILE A 49 -0.49 7.25 -6.60
N THR A 50 0.32 7.04 -7.64
CA THR A 50 0.02 7.57 -8.98
C THR A 50 -1.32 7.04 -9.51
N TRP A 51 -1.60 5.74 -9.40
CA TRP A 51 -2.85 5.18 -9.89
C TRP A 51 -4.08 5.62 -9.10
N VAL A 52 -3.98 5.71 -7.77
CA VAL A 52 -5.08 6.24 -6.94
C VAL A 52 -5.38 7.70 -7.32
N ASN A 53 -4.34 8.50 -7.57
CA ASN A 53 -4.51 9.86 -8.07
C ASN A 53 -5.15 9.92 -9.47
N ASP A 54 -4.73 9.06 -10.41
CA ASP A 54 -5.29 9.02 -11.77
C ASP A 54 -6.78 8.63 -11.78
N LEU A 55 -7.22 7.84 -10.79
CA LEU A 55 -8.63 7.49 -10.58
C LEU A 55 -9.43 8.62 -9.90
N GLY A 56 -8.81 9.79 -9.70
CA GLY A 56 -9.45 11.00 -9.17
C GLY A 56 -9.50 11.08 -7.64
N GLU A 57 -8.70 10.28 -6.92
CA GLU A 57 -8.61 10.30 -5.45
C GLU A 57 -7.38 11.08 -4.97
N THR A 58 -7.15 12.29 -5.51
CA THR A 58 -5.92 13.08 -5.25
C THR A 58 -5.65 13.33 -3.77
N SER A 59 -6.69 13.67 -2.99
CA SER A 59 -6.55 13.92 -1.54
C SER A 59 -6.08 12.66 -0.80
N LEU A 60 -6.76 11.53 -1.03
CA LEU A 60 -6.41 10.26 -0.40
C LEU A 60 -5.05 9.72 -0.87
N ALA A 61 -4.70 9.92 -2.14
CA ALA A 61 -3.38 9.58 -2.67
C ALA A 61 -2.27 10.36 -1.95
N GLN A 62 -2.46 11.67 -1.73
CA GLN A 62 -1.49 12.50 -1.03
C GLN A 62 -1.40 12.15 0.46
N GLN A 63 -2.53 11.85 1.09
CA GLN A 63 -2.58 11.38 2.48
C GLN A 63 -1.81 10.05 2.64
N LEU A 64 -2.07 9.07 1.77
CA LEU A 64 -1.37 7.79 1.78
C LEU A 64 0.12 7.97 1.55
N ARG A 65 0.52 8.82 0.58
CA ARG A 65 1.93 9.15 0.35
C ARG A 65 2.58 9.72 1.60
N SER A 66 1.92 10.66 2.27
CA SER A 66 2.46 11.29 3.47
C SER A 66 2.62 10.29 4.61
N GLN A 67 1.63 9.41 4.82
CA GLN A 67 1.65 8.42 5.89
C GLN A 67 2.67 7.31 5.62
N LEU A 68 2.81 6.86 4.37
CA LEU A 68 3.89 5.93 4.04
C LEU A 68 5.26 6.59 4.19
N GLY A 69 5.40 7.86 3.77
CA GLY A 69 6.67 8.59 3.86
C GLY A 69 7.18 8.86 5.28
N VAL A 70 6.35 8.74 6.32
CA VAL A 70 6.84 8.79 7.71
C VAL A 70 7.48 7.48 8.15
N LEU A 71 7.04 6.34 7.60
CA LEU A 71 7.60 5.02 7.90
C LEU A 71 9.03 4.90 7.38
N ARG A 72 9.83 4.08 8.06
CA ARG A 72 11.23 3.81 7.70
C ARG A 72 11.39 2.36 7.29
N CYS A 73 12.11 2.10 6.21
CA CYS A 73 12.52 0.75 5.82
C CYS A 73 14.02 0.70 5.54
N THR A 74 14.55 -0.52 5.42
CA THR A 74 15.93 -0.77 5.00
C THR A 74 15.96 -0.96 3.49
N ASP A 75 16.71 -0.12 2.79
CA ASP A 75 16.89 -0.24 1.35
C ASP A 75 17.88 -1.35 0.96
N ILE A 76 18.09 -1.53 -0.34
CA ILE A 76 19.03 -2.52 -0.89
C ILE A 76 20.49 -2.28 -0.47
N THR A 77 20.83 -1.08 0.00
CA THR A 77 22.17 -0.72 0.48
C THR A 77 22.33 -0.92 1.99
N GLY A 78 21.27 -1.36 2.67
CA GLY A 78 21.25 -1.52 4.12
C GLY A 78 20.95 -0.23 4.88
N LYS A 79 20.63 0.88 4.19
CA LYS A 79 20.38 2.17 4.81
C LYS A 79 18.92 2.35 5.17
N ALA A 80 18.68 3.06 6.28
CA ALA A 80 17.35 3.50 6.66
C ALA A 80 16.89 4.61 5.72
N VAL A 81 15.78 4.38 5.02
CA VAL A 81 15.15 5.34 4.11
C VAL A 81 13.65 5.47 4.41
N PRO A 82 13.00 6.58 4.06
CA PRO A 82 11.55 6.66 4.04
C PRO A 82 10.94 5.62 3.10
N VAL A 83 9.76 5.10 3.43
CA VAL A 83 9.01 4.28 2.47
C VAL A 83 8.50 5.16 1.33
N ASP A 84 8.80 4.75 0.09
CA ASP A 84 8.19 5.31 -1.11
C ASP A 84 6.92 4.51 -1.46
N GLY A 85 5.77 5.18 -1.45
CA GLY A 85 4.49 4.56 -1.81
C GLY A 85 4.46 4.04 -3.24
N ASP A 86 5.09 4.70 -4.20
CA ASP A 86 5.19 4.24 -5.59
C ASP A 86 6.29 3.17 -5.80
N ASN A 87 6.89 2.70 -4.69
CA ASN A 87 7.80 1.57 -4.60
C ASN A 87 7.60 0.80 -3.27
N TYR A 88 6.34 0.59 -2.89
CA TYR A 88 5.98 0.04 -1.57
C TYR A 88 6.49 -1.39 -1.24
N PRO A 89 6.92 -2.28 -2.17
CA PRO A 89 7.41 -3.61 -1.76
C PRO A 89 8.61 -3.60 -0.81
N GLY A 90 9.30 -2.46 -0.67
CA GLY A 90 10.33 -2.25 0.33
C GLY A 90 9.82 -2.30 1.78
N ILE A 91 8.51 -2.16 2.03
CA ILE A 91 7.97 -2.20 3.40
C ILE A 91 8.19 -3.54 4.10
N ARG A 92 8.47 -4.62 3.36
CA ARG A 92 8.84 -5.93 3.94
C ARG A 92 10.06 -5.84 4.86
N TYR A 93 10.88 -4.80 4.69
CA TYR A 93 12.04 -4.49 5.54
C TYR A 93 11.79 -3.24 6.38
N ILE A 94 10.57 -3.06 6.88
CA ILE A 94 10.25 -1.96 7.79
C ILE A 94 11.19 -1.98 8.98
N ARG A 95 11.59 -0.79 9.43
CA ARG A 95 12.29 -0.60 10.68
C ARG A 95 11.22 -0.23 11.69
N HIS A 96 10.83 -1.20 12.50
CA HIS A 96 9.85 -1.01 13.57
C HIS A 96 10.57 -0.63 14.88
N ASP A 97 9.90 0.11 15.75
CA ASP A 97 10.47 0.61 17.01
C ASP A 97 10.97 -0.49 17.96
N SER A 98 10.38 -1.70 17.86
CA SER A 98 10.81 -2.90 18.58
C SER A 98 12.20 -3.40 18.16
N ASP A 99 12.60 -3.15 16.92
CA ASP A 99 13.85 -3.65 16.33
C ASP A 99 14.88 -2.52 16.19
N PHE A 100 14.40 -1.29 15.97
CA PHE A 100 15.20 -0.09 15.73
C PHE A 100 14.57 1.10 16.46
N PRO A 101 15.20 1.63 17.52
CA PRO A 101 14.65 2.74 18.31
C PRO A 101 14.27 3.96 17.45
N GLU A 102 13.19 4.64 17.82
CA GLU A 102 12.72 5.90 17.21
C GLU A 102 12.42 5.81 15.70
N THR A 103 11.94 4.65 15.23
CA THR A 103 11.58 4.45 13.82
C THR A 103 10.06 4.34 13.62
N SER A 104 9.58 3.32 12.92
CA SER A 104 8.15 3.18 12.58
C SER A 104 7.39 2.57 13.75
N THR A 105 6.17 3.04 14.01
CA THR A 105 5.31 2.51 15.08
C THR A 105 4.06 1.85 14.52
N ASP A 106 3.47 0.94 15.31
CA ASP A 106 2.17 0.33 15.00
C ASP A 106 1.07 1.37 14.71
N THR A 107 1.08 2.51 15.41
CA THR A 107 0.12 3.60 15.18
C THR A 107 0.28 4.17 13.76
N GLN A 108 1.51 4.46 13.33
CA GLN A 108 1.76 4.99 11.99
C GLN A 108 1.38 4.00 10.88
N ILE A 109 1.61 2.70 11.10
CA ILE A 109 1.19 1.64 10.17
C ILE A 109 -0.34 1.59 10.08
N ARG A 110 -1.02 1.72 11.22
CA ARG A 110 -2.49 1.74 11.29
C ARG A 110 -3.10 2.94 10.60
N ASP A 111 -2.52 4.13 10.76
CA ASP A 111 -2.98 5.34 10.08
C ASP A 111 -2.94 5.18 8.55
N ALA A 112 -1.88 4.53 8.02
CA ALA A 112 -1.79 4.20 6.60
C ALA A 112 -2.85 3.17 6.16
N LEU A 113 -3.13 2.17 7.00
CA LEU A 113 -4.19 1.17 6.76
C LEU A 113 -5.58 1.82 6.69
N GLU A 114 -5.86 2.78 7.57
CA GLU A 114 -7.12 3.53 7.57
C GLU A 114 -7.31 4.30 6.25
N THR A 115 -6.28 5.01 5.78
CA THR A 115 -6.35 5.68 4.48
C THR A 115 -6.54 4.70 3.32
N ILE A 116 -5.91 3.52 3.36
CA ILE A 116 -6.16 2.48 2.34
C ILE A 116 -7.61 2.00 2.39
N ARG A 117 -8.22 1.91 3.57
CA ARG A 117 -9.65 1.56 3.71
C ARG A 117 -10.55 2.63 3.09
N ASP A 118 -10.22 3.90 3.29
CA ASP A 118 -10.95 5.02 2.70
C ASP A 118 -10.81 5.03 1.16
N ILE A 119 -9.60 4.80 0.65
CA ILE A 119 -9.36 4.63 -0.80
C ILE A 119 -10.19 3.47 -1.34
N LYS A 120 -10.17 2.30 -0.68
CA LYS A 120 -10.96 1.14 -1.11
C LYS A 120 -12.45 1.46 -1.14
N THR A 121 -12.95 2.17 -0.15
CA THR A 121 -14.36 2.60 -0.08
C THR A 121 -14.69 3.53 -1.24
N SER A 122 -13.87 4.55 -1.48
CA SER A 122 -14.08 5.52 -2.56
C SER A 122 -14.03 4.85 -3.94
N LEU A 123 -13.02 4.03 -4.21
CA LEU A 123 -12.87 3.35 -5.50
C LEU A 123 -13.97 2.31 -5.79
N ARG A 124 -14.56 1.69 -4.77
CA ARG A 124 -15.75 0.83 -4.97
C ARG A 124 -16.92 1.63 -5.55
N THR A 125 -17.13 2.86 -5.09
CA THR A 125 -18.19 3.74 -5.65
C THR A 125 -17.95 4.10 -7.12
N LYS A 126 -16.69 4.02 -7.57
CA LYS A 126 -16.26 4.25 -8.96
C LYS A 126 -16.21 2.96 -9.80
N GLY A 127 -16.64 1.82 -9.26
CA GLY A 127 -16.73 0.55 -9.99
C GLY A 127 -15.44 -0.28 -10.01
N VAL A 128 -14.45 0.02 -9.17
CA VAL A 128 -13.29 -0.86 -8.99
C VAL A 128 -13.69 -2.07 -8.13
N SER A 129 -13.44 -3.29 -8.64
CA SER A 129 -13.74 -4.53 -7.91
C SER A 129 -12.67 -4.81 -6.86
N LEU A 130 -12.95 -4.47 -5.60
CA LEU A 130 -12.01 -4.52 -4.47
C LEU A 130 -12.30 -5.64 -3.48
#